data_AF-A0A1V4SHU1-F1
#
_entry.id   AF-A0A1V4SHU1-F1
#
_cell.length_a   1.000
_cell.length_b   1.000
_cell.length_c   1.000
_cell.angle_alpha   90.00
_cell.angle_beta   90.00
_cell.angle_gamma   90.00
#
_symmetry.space_group_name_H-M   'P 1'
#
loop_
_entity.id
_entity.type
_entity.pdbx_description
1 polymer ?
#
loop_
_entity_poly.entity_id
_entity_poly.type
_entity_poly.pdbx_seq_one_letter_code
_entity_poly.pdbx_strand_id
1 'polypeptide(L)'
;MARKIRFRKIRIYHLKILAVIIMFLFVVIGGLVAVDITKSNVMKGHPQLEMVKISELDEDIYRISVFDDAFNLNLKYLKRELSKVKNIFR
;
A
#
# COMPACT_ATOMS: atom_id res chain seq x y z
N MET A 1 43.03 -12.08 7.73
CA MET A 1 41.62 -12.14 8.22
C MET A 1 40.91 -10.78 8.37
N ALA A 2 41.62 -9.67 8.60
CA ALA A 2 41.01 -8.35 8.83
C ALA A 2 40.12 -7.80 7.68
N ARG A 3 40.46 -8.10 6.41
CA ARG A 3 39.73 -7.58 5.24
C ARG A 3 38.29 -8.12 5.13
N LYS A 4 38.07 -9.42 5.41
CA LYS A 4 36.72 -10.04 5.43
C LYS A 4 35.83 -9.46 6.53
N ILE A 5 36.41 -9.15 7.70
CA ILE A 5 35.69 -8.55 8.82
C ILE A 5 35.22 -7.13 8.47
N ARG A 6 36.07 -6.35 7.77
CA ARG A 6 35.72 -5.00 7.28
C ARG A 6 34.52 -5.03 6.33
N PHE A 7 34.49 -5.94 5.35
CA PHE A 7 33.35 -6.08 4.43
C PHE A 7 32.06 -6.55 5.12
N ARG A 8 32.17 -7.39 6.17
CA ARG A 8 31.00 -7.82 6.95
C ARG A 8 30.42 -6.66 7.77
N LYS A 9 31.27 -5.82 8.38
CA LYS A 9 30.85 -4.61 9.10
C LYS A 9 30.11 -3.61 8.20
N ILE A 10 30.61 -3.41 6.97
CA ILE A 10 29.98 -2.50 5.99
C ILE A 10 28.57 -2.99 5.61
N ARG A 11 28.39 -4.28 5.33
CA ARG A 11 27.06 -4.84 5.01
C ARG A 11 26.06 -4.67 6.15
N ILE A 12 26.48 -4.92 7.38
CA ILE A 12 25.64 -4.72 8.57
C ILE A 12 25.30 -3.24 8.75
N TYR A 13 26.24 -2.34 8.48
CA TYR A 13 26.01 -0.90 8.56
C TYR A 13 24.96 -0.42 7.55
N HIS A 14 25.04 -0.88 6.29
CA HIS A 14 24.01 -0.59 5.29
C HIS A 14 22.64 -1.15 5.66
N LEU A 15 22.57 -2.37 6.20
CA LEU A 15 21.32 -2.94 6.70
C LEU A 15 20.72 -2.14 7.86
N LYS A 16 21.55 -1.63 8.77
CA LYS A 16 21.10 -0.74 9.84
C LYS A 16 20.52 0.56 9.30
N ILE A 17 21.21 1.17 8.33
CA ILE A 17 20.71 2.39 7.67
C ILE A 17 19.37 2.10 6.98
N LEU A 18 19.28 1.01 6.22
CA LEU A 18 18.04 0.61 5.56
C LEU A 18 16.91 0.40 6.58
N ALA A 19 17.17 -0.28 7.69
CA ALA A 19 16.20 -0.48 8.75
C ALA A 19 15.71 0.83 9.38
N VAL A 20 16.62 1.79 9.62
CA VAL A 20 16.27 3.12 10.14
C VAL A 20 15.43 3.90 9.13
N ILE A 21 15.78 3.86 7.84
CA ILE A 21 14.99 4.50 6.77
C ILE A 21 13.58 3.90 6.72
N ILE A 22 13.47 2.57 6.75
CA ILE A 22 12.18 1.87 6.77
C ILE A 22 11.36 2.28 7.99
N MET A 23 11.97 2.28 9.17
CA MET A 23 11.31 2.71 10.41
C MET A 23 10.83 4.16 10.31
N PHE A 24 11.66 5.06 9.78
CA PHE A 24 11.27 6.46 9.56
C PHE A 24 10.06 6.58 8.64
N LEU A 25 10.04 5.85 7.52
CA LEU A 25 8.89 5.81 6.61
C LEU A 25 7.63 5.31 7.32
N PHE A 26 7.72 4.26 8.15
CA PHE A 26 6.58 3.79 8.94
C PHE A 26 6.04 4.84 9.90
N VAL A 27 6.91 5.58 10.58
CA VAL A 27 6.49 6.66 11.50
C VAL A 27 5.78 7.77 10.73
N VAL A 28 6.31 8.18 9.57
CA VAL A 28 5.70 9.22 8.73
C VAL A 28 4.35 8.78 8.19
N ILE A 29 4.26 7.59 7.60
CA ILE A 29 3.02 7.03 7.06
C ILE A 29 1.99 6.83 8.18
N GLY A 30 2.40 6.30 9.33
CA GLY A 30 1.53 6.11 10.48
C GLY A 30 0.98 7.43 11.01
N GLY A 31 1.82 8.48 11.09
CA GLY A 31 1.39 9.82 11.47
C GLY A 31 0.37 10.41 10.49
N LEU A 32 0.61 10.28 9.18
CA LEU A 32 -0.32 10.72 8.14
C LEU A 32 -1.67 10.00 8.25
N VAL A 33 -1.65 8.68 8.42
CA VAL A 33 -2.86 7.86 8.60
C VAL A 33 -3.64 8.25 9.85
N ALA A 34 -2.95 8.45 10.98
CA ALA A 34 -3.60 8.84 12.23
C ALA A 34 -4.29 10.21 12.10
N VAL A 35 -3.63 11.17 11.45
CA VAL A 35 -4.21 12.49 11.17
C VAL A 35 -5.42 12.37 10.24
N ASP A 36 -5.33 11.53 9.20
CA ASP A 36 -6.41 11.32 8.24
C ASP A 36 -7.67 10.73 8.89
N ILE A 37 -7.51 9.66 9.68
CA ILE A 37 -8.62 9.04 10.42
C ILE A 37 -9.23 10.04 11.41
N THR A 38 -8.39 10.81 12.11
CA THR A 38 -8.88 11.80 13.09
C THR A 38 -9.66 12.91 12.40
N LYS A 39 -9.15 13.44 11.28
CA LYS A 39 -9.86 14.43 10.46
C LYS A 39 -11.19 13.88 9.93
N SER A 40 -11.20 12.69 9.34
CA SER A 40 -12.42 12.05 8.85
C SER A 40 -13.45 11.89 9.97
N ASN A 41 -13.02 11.46 11.16
CA ASN A 41 -13.92 11.29 12.29
C ASN A 41 -14.56 12.62 12.73
N VAL A 42 -13.78 13.71 12.73
CA VAL A 42 -14.29 15.05 13.07
C VAL A 42 -15.20 15.61 11.98
N MET A 43 -14.86 15.43 10.69
CA MET A 43 -15.59 16.03 9.58
C MET A 43 -16.83 15.23 9.16
N LYS A 44 -16.79 13.90 9.22
CA LYS A 44 -17.85 13.00 8.71
C LYS A 44 -18.51 12.16 9.79
N GLY A 45 -18.11 12.28 11.06
CA GLY A 45 -18.69 11.56 12.19
C GLY A 45 -18.36 10.06 12.23
N HIS A 46 -17.56 9.57 11.27
CA HIS A 46 -17.13 8.18 11.19
C HIS A 46 -15.64 8.10 10.83
N PRO A 47 -14.87 7.22 11.49
CA PRO A 47 -13.47 7.00 11.15
C PRO A 47 -13.40 6.29 9.78
N GLN A 48 -13.01 7.03 8.74
CA GLN A 48 -12.69 6.47 7.43
C GLN A 48 -11.27 6.89 7.06
N LEU A 49 -10.54 5.98 6.42
CA LEU A 49 -9.32 6.33 5.71
C LEU A 49 -9.75 7.04 4.42
N GLU A 50 -9.64 8.36 4.37
CA GLU A 50 -9.90 9.13 3.15
C GLU A 50 -8.73 9.00 2.19
N MET A 51 -7.52 8.74 2.70
CA MET A 51 -6.33 8.51 1.89
C MET A 51 -6.43 7.29 0.99
N VAL A 52 -7.14 6.22 1.38
CA VAL A 52 -7.34 5.03 0.55
C VAL A 52 -8.73 4.45 0.80
N LYS A 53 -9.64 4.59 -0.16
CA LYS A 53 -11.00 4.05 -0.08
C LYS A 53 -11.29 3.15 -1.26
N ILE A 54 -11.58 1.89 -0.99
CA ILE A 54 -12.07 0.95 -2.00
C ILE A 54 -13.59 0.87 -1.84
N SER A 55 -14.33 1.31 -2.85
CA SER A 55 -15.80 1.27 -2.87
C SER A 55 -16.28 0.45 -4.04
N GLU A 56 -17.19 -0.49 -3.80
CA GLU A 56 -17.92 -1.17 -4.88
C GLU A 56 -18.92 -0.18 -5.49
N LEU A 57 -18.76 0.11 -6.78
CA LEU A 57 -19.63 1.02 -7.51
C LEU A 57 -20.75 0.28 -8.24
N ASP A 58 -20.45 -0.92 -8.76
CA ASP A 58 -21.36 -1.77 -9.53
C ASP A 58 -20.83 -3.22 -9.63
N GLU A 59 -21.60 -4.16 -10.18
CA GLU A 59 -21.11 -5.52 -10.49
C GLU A 59 -19.84 -5.44 -11.35
N ASP A 60 -18.70 -5.85 -10.79
CA ASP A 60 -17.36 -5.84 -11.40
C ASP A 60 -16.65 -4.47 -11.53
N ILE A 61 -17.15 -3.39 -10.90
CA ILE A 61 -16.49 -2.07 -10.90
C ILE A 61 -16.13 -1.66 -9.47
N TYR A 62 -14.83 -1.61 -9.18
CA TYR A 62 -14.29 -1.14 -7.91
C TYR A 62 -13.69 0.25 -8.08
N ARG A 63 -14.13 1.23 -7.30
CA ARG A 63 -13.47 2.53 -7.22
C ARG A 63 -12.41 2.49 -6.12
N ILE A 64 -11.16 2.73 -6.50
CA ILE A 64 -10.06 2.91 -5.57
C ILE A 64 -9.76 4.41 -5.54
N SER A 65 -10.17 5.08 -4.47
CA SER A 65 -9.84 6.47 -4.18
C SER A 65 -8.52 6.51 -3.42
N VAL A 66 -7.55 7.30 -3.89
CA VAL A 66 -6.31 7.60 -3.20
C VAL A 66 -6.20 9.12 -3.02
N PHE A 67 -6.37 9.61 -1.80
CA PHE A 67 -6.56 11.04 -1.48
C PHE A 67 -7.71 11.69 -2.29
N ASP A 68 -7.39 12.54 -3.26
CA ASP A 68 -8.34 13.24 -4.14
C ASP A 68 -8.48 12.57 -5.51
N ASP A 69 -7.60 11.58 -5.81
CA ASP A 69 -7.58 10.93 -7.11
C ASP A 69 -8.33 9.59 -7.01
N ALA A 70 -9.34 9.39 -7.86
CA ALA A 70 -10.16 8.19 -7.82
C ALA A 70 -10.03 7.42 -9.12
N PHE A 71 -9.44 6.22 -9.05
CA PHE A 71 -9.35 5.33 -10.20
C PHE A 71 -10.44 4.27 -10.14
N ASN A 72 -11.22 4.15 -11.22
CA ASN A 72 -12.22 3.09 -11.36
C ASN A 72 -11.55 1.87 -12.00
N LEU A 73 -11.40 0.81 -11.22
CA LEU A 73 -10.85 -0.46 -11.63
C LEU A 73 -12.00 -1.36 -12.10
N ASN A 74 -12.13 -1.48 -13.43
CA ASN A 74 -13.12 -2.34 -14.06
C ASN A 74 -12.56 -3.78 -14.18
N LEU A 75 -13.04 -4.67 -13.32
CA LEU A 75 -12.62 -6.07 -13.27
C LEU A 75 -13.35 -6.95 -14.30
N LYS A 76 -14.29 -6.42 -15.09
CA LYS A 76 -15.04 -7.18 -16.11
C LYS A 76 -14.12 -7.87 -17.12
N TYR A 77 -13.07 -7.17 -17.55
CA TYR A 77 -12.07 -7.72 -18.46
C TYR A 77 -11.10 -8.67 -17.75
N LEU A 78 -10.74 -8.38 -16.49
CA LEU A 78 -9.86 -9.22 -15.69
C LEU A 78 -10.50 -10.58 -15.39
N LYS A 79 -11.80 -10.62 -15.04
CA LYS A 79 -12.59 -11.85 -14.88
C LYS A 79 -12.64 -12.67 -16.18
N ARG A 80 -12.78 -12.00 -17.33
CA ARG A 80 -12.82 -12.66 -18.65
C ARG A 80 -11.47 -13.24 -19.06
N GLU A 81 -10.36 -12.62 -18.66
CA GLU A 81 -9.03 -13.17 -18.91
C GLU A 81 -8.64 -14.24 -17.90
N LEU A 82 -8.98 -14.08 -16.62
CA LEU A 82 -8.82 -15.12 -15.60
C LEU A 82 -9.59 -16.39 -15.94
N SER A 83 -10.82 -16.27 -16.49
CA SER A 83 -11.59 -17.44 -16.93
C SER A 83 -10.97 -18.12 -18.16
N LYS A 84 -10.40 -17.36 -19.10
CA LYS A 84 -9.64 -17.90 -20.23
C LYS A 84 -8.37 -18.62 -19.79
N VAL A 85 -7.59 -18.03 -18.89
CA VAL A 85 -6.37 -18.66 -18.35
C VAL A 85 -6.72 -19.91 -17.55
N LYS A 86 -7.76 -19.86 -16.71
CA LYS A 86 -8.24 -21.03 -15.96
C LYS A 86 -8.67 -22.19 -16.87
N ASN A 87 -9.20 -21.90 -18.06
CA ASN A 87 -9.55 -22.92 -19.06
C ASN A 87 -8.36 -23.44 -19.86
N ILE A 88 -7.22 -22.74 -19.90
CA ILE A 88 -5.97 -23.23 -20.51
C ILE A 88 -5.25 -24.21 -19.57
N PHE A 89 -5.44 -24.06 -18.26
CA PHE A 89 -4.88 -24.94 -17.23
C PHE A 89 -5.79 -26.13 -16.85
N ARG A 90 -6.85 -26.40 -17.61
CA ARG A 90 -7.73 -27.56 -17.45
C ARG A 90 -7.63 -28.47 -18.67
#